data_AF-A0A519NKE5-F1
#
_entry.id   AF-A0A519NKE5-F1
#
_cell.length_a   1.000
_cell.length_b   1.000
_cell.length_c   1.000
_cell.angle_alpha   90.00
_cell.angle_beta   90.00
_cell.angle_gamma   90.00
#
_symmetry.space_group_name_H-M   'P 1'
#
loop_
_entity.id
_entity.type
_entity.pdbx_description
1 polymer ?
#
loop_
_entity_poly.entity_id
_entity_poly.type
_entity_poly.pdbx_seq_one_letter_code
_entity_poly.pdbx_strand_id
1 'polypeptide(L)'
;AAELNFAGIATELTYAGGEAKFINDMIFESRTFGKNCFWFTTLVSKQSNLKGIYKTLENVNATSKTIAMGTGNKTSRIVAWTFLSKEEQKVWRESRWVKK
;
A
#
# COMPACT_ATOMS: atom_id res chain seq x y z
N ALA A 1 25.45 18.86 -16.10
CA ALA A 1 24.16 18.76 -15.40
C ALA A 1 24.05 17.34 -14.86
N ALA A 2 23.71 17.16 -13.58
CA ALA A 2 23.62 15.84 -12.98
C ALA A 2 22.49 15.04 -13.65
N GLU A 3 22.83 13.93 -14.30
CA GLU A 3 21.84 12.93 -14.73
C GLU A 3 21.06 12.49 -13.49
N LEU A 4 19.76 12.77 -13.46
CA LEU A 4 18.89 12.28 -12.42
C LEU A 4 18.78 10.77 -12.62
N ASN A 5 19.33 10.01 -11.67
CA ASN A 5 19.36 8.54 -11.62
C ASN A 5 17.96 7.86 -11.56
N PHE A 6 16.92 8.53 -12.03
CA PHE A 6 15.55 8.05 -12.12
C PHE A 6 15.10 8.13 -13.58
N ALA A 7 15.71 7.27 -14.41
CA ALA A 7 15.36 7.10 -15.82
C ALA A 7 14.07 6.26 -16.00
N GLY A 8 13.00 6.64 -15.29
CA GLY A 8 11.67 6.05 -15.48
C GLY A 8 10.92 6.74 -16.62
N ILE A 9 9.94 6.05 -17.22
CA ILE A 9 9.05 6.67 -18.22
C ILE A 9 8.14 7.68 -17.48
N ALA A 10 7.75 8.79 -18.11
CA ALA A 10 7.01 9.87 -17.45
C ALA A 10 5.75 9.40 -16.68
N THR A 11 5.08 8.35 -17.16
CA THR A 11 3.91 7.70 -16.54
C THR A 11 4.24 6.86 -15.30
N GLU A 12 5.49 6.45 -15.12
CA GLU A 12 5.97 5.75 -13.92
C GLU A 12 6.34 6.74 -12.81
N LEU A 13 6.75 7.95 -13.20
CA LEU A 13 7.24 8.98 -12.28
C LEU A 13 6.14 9.91 -11.77
N THR A 14 5.04 10.04 -12.50
CA THR A 14 4.00 11.03 -12.21
C THR A 14 2.59 10.45 -12.30
N TYR A 15 1.72 10.93 -11.42
CA TYR A 15 0.30 10.60 -11.40
C TYR A 15 -0.50 11.89 -11.23
N ALA A 16 -1.65 12.01 -11.90
CA ALA A 16 -2.51 13.18 -11.77
C ALA A 16 -3.06 13.26 -10.33
N GLY A 17 -2.75 14.34 -9.61
CA GLY A 17 -3.04 14.46 -8.17
C GLY A 17 -2.01 13.81 -7.25
N GLY A 18 -0.92 13.29 -7.81
CA GLY A 18 0.26 12.78 -7.10
C GLY A 18 0.03 11.50 -6.30
N GLU A 19 1.02 11.15 -5.49
CA GLU A 19 1.05 9.95 -4.64
C GLU A 19 -0.21 9.81 -3.76
N ALA A 20 -0.70 10.91 -3.19
CA ALA A 20 -1.86 10.88 -2.31
C ALA A 20 -3.13 10.44 -3.04
N LYS A 21 -3.40 10.98 -4.24
CA LYS A 21 -4.57 10.58 -5.03
C LYS A 21 -4.44 9.14 -5.51
N PHE A 22 -3.27 8.77 -6.03
CA PHE A 22 -2.99 7.40 -6.47
C PHE A 22 -3.30 6.37 -5.38
N ILE A 23 -2.78 6.57 -4.17
CA ILE A 23 -2.99 5.63 -3.07
C ILE A 23 -4.46 5.60 -2.62
N ASN A 24 -5.13 6.75 -2.57
CA ASN A 24 -6.55 6.78 -2.23
C ASN A 24 -7.40 6.00 -3.22
N ASP A 25 -7.19 6.23 -4.52
CA ASP A 25 -7.92 5.51 -5.59
C ASP A 25 -7.65 4.00 -5.48
N MET A 26 -6.38 3.61 -5.27
CA MET A 26 -5.98 2.21 -5.06
C MET A 26 -6.68 1.57 -3.85
N ILE A 27 -6.84 2.30 -2.73
CA ILE A 27 -7.56 1.81 -1.56
C ILE A 27 -9.04 1.57 -1.89
N PHE A 28 -9.69 2.48 -2.61
CA PHE A 28 -11.09 2.29 -3.00
C PHE A 28 -11.27 1.11 -3.96
N GLU A 29 -10.42 0.99 -4.98
CA GLU A 29 -10.45 -0.11 -5.95
C GLU A 29 -10.20 -1.46 -5.29
N SER A 30 -9.29 -1.51 -4.31
CA SER A 30 -8.94 -2.75 -3.60
C SER A 30 -10.12 -3.39 -2.87
N ARG A 31 -11.19 -2.64 -2.55
CA ARG A 31 -12.40 -3.18 -1.93
C ARG A 31 -13.04 -4.28 -2.78
N THR A 32 -13.12 -4.07 -4.09
CA THR A 32 -13.71 -5.03 -5.04
C THR A 32 -12.94 -6.35 -5.06
N PHE A 33 -11.65 -6.30 -4.76
CA PHE A 33 -10.76 -7.47 -4.73
C PHE A 33 -10.44 -7.91 -3.29
N GLY A 34 -11.16 -7.41 -2.29
CA GLY A 34 -10.76 -7.51 -0.89
C GLY A 34 -10.63 -8.94 -0.36
N LYS A 35 -11.35 -9.90 -0.94
CA LYS A 35 -11.27 -11.33 -0.61
C LYS A 35 -10.35 -12.14 -1.52
N ASN A 36 -9.75 -11.51 -2.53
CA ASN A 36 -8.86 -12.17 -3.50
C ASN A 36 -7.37 -11.98 -3.14
N CYS A 37 -7.06 -11.00 -2.29
CA CYS A 37 -5.71 -10.68 -1.86
C CYS A 37 -5.63 -10.71 -0.34
N PHE A 38 -4.57 -11.32 0.20
CA PHE A 38 -4.36 -11.34 1.65
C PHE A 38 -3.90 -9.97 2.17
N TRP A 39 -2.98 -9.31 1.47
CA TRP A 39 -2.54 -7.93 1.73
C TRP A 39 -2.45 -7.16 0.41
N PHE A 40 -2.90 -5.92 0.44
CA PHE A 40 -2.53 -4.88 -0.52
C PHE A 40 -1.43 -4.05 0.11
N THR A 41 -0.45 -3.59 -0.67
CA THR A 41 0.67 -2.82 -0.16
C THR A 41 1.04 -1.69 -1.10
N THR A 42 1.58 -0.61 -0.52
CA THR A 42 2.18 0.49 -1.27
C THR A 42 3.34 1.10 -0.51
N LEU A 43 4.33 1.60 -1.24
CA LEU A 43 5.45 2.36 -0.67
C LEU A 43 5.07 3.84 -0.60
N VAL A 44 5.19 4.45 0.58
CA VAL A 44 4.85 5.85 0.80
C VAL A 44 6.10 6.68 1.07
N SER A 45 6.44 7.53 0.13
CA SER A 45 7.60 8.42 0.19
C SER A 45 7.39 9.61 1.14
N LYS A 46 6.22 10.27 1.10
CA LYS A 46 5.97 11.49 1.89
C LYS A 46 5.17 11.22 3.16
N GLN A 47 5.69 11.65 4.31
CA GLN A 47 5.05 11.39 5.61
C GLN A 47 3.72 12.13 5.75
N SER A 48 3.62 13.31 5.14
CA SER A 48 2.39 14.11 5.11
C SER A 48 1.20 13.37 4.51
N ASN A 49 1.43 12.39 3.63
CA ASN A 49 0.36 11.62 2.99
C ASN A 49 -0.28 10.59 3.94
N LEU A 50 0.42 10.16 5.00
CA LEU A 50 -0.07 9.10 5.89
C LEU A 50 -1.39 9.43 6.56
N LYS A 51 -1.57 10.67 7.02
CA LYS A 51 -2.81 11.07 7.71
C LYS A 51 -4.03 10.90 6.83
N GLY A 52 -3.92 11.25 5.54
CA GLY A 52 -4.99 11.06 4.56
C GLY A 52 -5.22 9.58 4.26
N ILE A 53 -4.15 8.82 4.05
CA ILE A 53 -4.19 7.38 3.77
C ILE A 53 -4.90 6.61 4.89
N TYR A 54 -4.53 6.84 6.16
CA TYR A 54 -5.16 6.16 7.28
C TYR A 54 -6.64 6.49 7.41
N LYS A 55 -7.03 7.76 7.19
CA LYS A 55 -8.45 8.14 7.18
C LYS A 55 -9.23 7.39 6.10
N THR A 56 -8.67 7.26 4.90
CA THR A 56 -9.30 6.51 3.81
C THR A 56 -9.42 5.02 4.15
N LEU A 57 -8.37 4.42 4.73
CA LEU A 57 -8.39 3.02 5.17
C LEU A 57 -9.46 2.75 6.24
N GLU A 58 -9.62 3.67 7.20
CA GLU A 58 -10.68 3.64 8.19
C GLU A 58 -12.07 3.72 7.53
N ASN A 59 -12.26 4.65 6.60
CA ASN A 59 -13.54 4.81 5.88
C ASN A 59 -13.96 3.56 5.10
N VAL A 60 -13.00 2.77 4.60
CA VAL A 60 -13.28 1.52 3.90
C VAL A 60 -13.27 0.29 4.80
N ASN A 61 -13.14 0.48 6.12
CA ASN A 61 -13.06 -0.57 7.13
C ASN A 61 -11.94 -1.61 6.87
N ALA A 62 -10.81 -1.17 6.32
CA ALA A 62 -9.65 -2.04 6.10
C ALA A 62 -8.75 -2.07 7.35
N THR A 63 -8.25 -3.25 7.70
CA THR A 63 -7.21 -3.35 8.73
C THR A 63 -5.86 -3.01 8.11
N SER A 64 -5.15 -2.03 8.68
CA SER A 64 -3.87 -1.57 8.14
C SER A 64 -2.69 -1.76 9.08
N LYS A 65 -1.50 -1.88 8.50
CA LYS A 65 -0.21 -1.89 9.18
C LYS A 65 0.79 -1.04 8.42
N THR A 66 1.73 -0.42 9.14
CA THR A 66 2.80 0.36 8.53
C THR A 66 4.14 -0.19 8.95
N ILE A 67 4.99 -0.47 7.99
CA ILE A 67 6.36 -0.95 8.19
C ILE A 67 7.29 0.21 7.85
N ALA A 68 8.02 0.72 8.84
CA ALA A 68 9.02 1.75 8.61
C ALA A 68 10.19 1.17 7.80
N MET A 69 10.66 1.93 6.82
CA MET A 69 11.81 1.57 5.99
C MET A 69 12.80 2.74 5.93
N GLY A 70 14.09 2.43 5.95
CA GLY A 70 15.14 3.42 5.83
C GLY A 70 16.31 2.84 5.06
N THR A 71 16.85 3.60 4.12
CA THR A 71 18.10 3.24 3.44
C THR A 71 18.92 4.49 3.21
N GLY A 72 20.03 4.61 3.95
CA GLY A 72 20.83 5.84 4.00
C GLY A 72 19.98 7.03 4.47
N ASN A 73 20.00 8.11 3.69
CA ASN A 73 19.27 9.35 4.00
C ASN A 73 17.81 9.35 3.53
N LYS A 74 17.30 8.23 2.99
CA LYS A 74 15.92 8.12 2.52
C LYS A 74 15.08 7.34 3.52
N THR A 75 14.12 8.03 4.12
CA THR A 75 13.08 7.42 4.95
C THR A 75 11.86 7.14 4.09
N SER A 76 11.45 5.88 4.04
CA SER A 76 10.22 5.43 3.40
C SER A 76 9.42 4.55 4.35
N ARG A 77 8.25 4.08 3.91
CA ARG A 77 7.44 3.14 4.67
C ARG A 77 6.54 2.37 3.74
N ILE A 78 6.27 1.13 4.08
CA ILE A 78 5.25 0.34 3.41
C ILE A 78 3.98 0.47 4.24
N VAL A 79 2.91 0.91 3.60
CA VAL A 79 1.55 0.79 4.15
C VAL A 79 0.95 -0.47 3.54
N ALA A 80 0.50 -1.38 4.40
CA ALA A 80 -0.16 -2.62 4.04
C ALA A 80 -1.58 -2.63 4.61
N TRP A 81 -2.57 -3.06 3.84
CA TRP A 81 -3.95 -3.20 4.31
C TRP A 81 -4.62 -4.48 3.81
N THR A 82 -5.63 -4.93 4.54
CA THR A 82 -6.40 -6.14 4.23
C THR A 82 -7.87 -5.95 4.57
N PHE A 83 -8.73 -6.62 3.79
CA PHE A 83 -10.17 -6.75 4.04
C PHE A 83 -10.55 -8.12 4.62
N LEU A 84 -9.55 -8.97 4.91
CA LEU A 84 -9.77 -10.24 5.56
C LEU A 84 -9.84 -10.04 7.08
N SER A 85 -10.88 -10.58 7.71
CA SER A 85 -10.98 -10.68 9.16
C SER A 85 -9.87 -11.57 9.73
N LYS A 86 -9.69 -11.59 11.05
CA LYS A 86 -8.69 -12.46 11.69
C LYS A 86 -8.96 -13.94 11.42
N GLU A 87 -10.23 -14.32 11.37
CA GLU A 87 -10.72 -15.66 11.08
C GLU A 87 -10.45 -16.03 9.62
N GLU A 88 -10.81 -15.15 8.68
CA GLU A 88 -10.54 -15.36 7.24
C GLU A 88 -9.03 -15.43 6.96
N GLN A 89 -8.23 -14.62 7.64
CA GLN A 89 -6.78 -14.71 7.57
C GLN A 89 -6.31 -16.08 8.05
N LYS A 90 -6.78 -16.59 9.19
CA LYS A 90 -6.41 -17.93 9.69
C LYS A 90 -6.73 -19.01 8.66
N VAL A 91 -7.95 -19.04 8.15
CA VAL A 91 -8.40 -20.00 7.12
C VAL A 91 -7.55 -19.90 5.85
N TRP A 92 -7.21 -18.69 5.40
CA TRP A 92 -6.36 -18.51 4.24
C TRP A 92 -4.97 -19.13 4.45
N ARG A 93 -4.34 -18.89 5.60
CA ARG A 93 -3.01 -19.45 5.91
C ARG A 93 -3.04 -20.98 5.92
N GLU A 94 -4.07 -21.55 6.55
CA GLU A 94 -4.25 -23.00 6.66
C GLU A 94 -4.56 -23.66 5.32
N SER A 95 -5.29 -23.00 4.42
CA SER A 95 -5.67 -23.58 3.12
C SER A 95 -4.65 -23.34 2.02
N ARG A 96 -3.92 -22.20 2.03
CA ARG A 96 -3.09 -21.77 0.90
C ARG A 96 -1.58 -21.74 1.16
N TRP A 97 -1.14 -21.76 2.42
CA TRP A 97 0.29 -21.76 2.77
C TRP A 97 0.79 -23.09 3.32
N VAL A 98 0.00 -24.16 3.18
CA VAL A 98 0.48 -25.51 3.45
C VAL A 98 1.69 -25.76 2.54
N LYS A 99 2.84 -26.02 3.17
CA LYS A 99 4.03 -26.46 2.45
C LYS A 99 3.69 -27.77 1.75
N LYS A 100 4.00 -27.87 0.46
CA LYS A 100 4.17 -29.17 -0.20
C LYS A 100 5.25 -29.97 0.52
#